data_AF-A0A8B9Q3K0-F1
#
_entry.id   AF-A0A8B9Q3K0-F1
#
_cell.length_a   1.000
_cell.length_b   1.000
_cell.length_c   1.000
_cell.angle_alpha   90.00
_cell.angle_beta   90.00
_cell.angle_gamma   90.00
#
_symmetry.space_group_name_H-M   'P 1'
#
loop_
_entity.id
_entity.type
_entity.pdbx_description
1 polymer ?
#
loop_
_entity_poly.entity_id
_entity_poly.type
_entity_poly.pdbx_seq_one_letter_code
_entity_poly.pdbx_strand_id
1 'polypeptide(L)'
;SRRPAGGGWRADVDECALGLDDCHPDAICQNTLKLYKCMCKVGYTGEGKKCEDVDECDNDFNGGCVHECFNIPGNYRCTCYDGFMLAHDGHNCLDTDECMFNNGGCQHVCVNTVGSYECRCKEGFFLSDNQHTCIHRSEGMSCMNKDHGCAHICRETPKGGVACECRPGFELSKNQRSCILTCNHGNGGCQHTCDDADNGPICGCHPKYIMHVDGKICLEREDASLEISEGNTTSGADVDKRVKRRLLMETCAVNNGGCDRTCKDTSTGVHCSCPVGFTLQFDGKTCKGEFCTCGHQMLPFAMIRGHSKSEKSLLG
;
A
#
# COMPACT_ATOMS: atom_id res chain seq x y z
N SER A 1 -109.85 32.52 -12.88
CA SER A 1 -108.74 31.91 -12.11
C SER A 1 -107.80 31.15 -13.02
N ARG A 2 -106.71 31.78 -13.48
CA ARG A 2 -105.52 31.06 -13.97
C ARG A 2 -104.31 31.76 -13.38
N ARG A 3 -103.65 31.10 -12.43
CA ARG A 3 -102.39 31.54 -11.83
C ARG A 3 -101.31 31.55 -12.93
N PRO A 4 -100.41 32.55 -12.98
CA PRO A 4 -99.24 32.45 -13.83
C PRO A 4 -98.31 31.39 -13.23
N ALA A 5 -97.86 30.45 -14.06
CA ALA A 5 -96.80 29.51 -13.70
C ALA A 5 -95.48 30.29 -13.64
N GLY A 6 -95.24 30.96 -12.50
CA GLY A 6 -93.95 31.54 -12.16
C GLY A 6 -92.96 30.45 -11.79
N GLY A 7 -92.43 29.76 -12.79
CA GLY A 7 -91.21 28.97 -12.65
C GLY A 7 -90.02 29.91 -12.76
N GLY A 8 -89.63 30.54 -11.66
CA GLY A 8 -88.45 31.40 -11.62
C GLY A 8 -87.20 30.59 -11.91
N TRP A 9 -86.56 30.86 -13.04
CA TRP A 9 -85.18 30.46 -13.27
C TRP A 9 -84.32 31.33 -12.36
N ARG A 10 -83.94 30.80 -11.18
CA ARG A 10 -82.82 31.37 -10.44
C ARG A 10 -81.58 31.17 -11.30
N ALA A 11 -80.84 32.25 -11.53
CA ALA A 11 -79.51 32.16 -12.11
C ALA A 11 -78.65 31.24 -11.24
N ASP A 12 -77.84 30.43 -11.90
CA ASP A 12 -76.84 29.60 -11.26
C ASP A 12 -75.88 30.48 -10.44
N VAL A 13 -75.57 30.06 -9.22
CA VAL A 13 -74.61 30.76 -8.37
C VAL A 13 -73.25 30.15 -8.67
N ASP A 14 -72.31 30.95 -9.11
CA ASP A 14 -70.94 30.47 -9.34
C ASP A 14 -70.17 30.50 -8.01
N GLU A 15 -70.14 29.37 -7.31
CA GLU A 15 -69.46 29.28 -6.01
C GLU A 15 -67.94 29.46 -6.14
N CYS A 16 -67.36 29.05 -7.28
CA CYS A 16 -65.92 29.19 -7.55
C CYS A 16 -65.52 30.66 -7.71
N ALA A 17 -66.32 31.46 -8.44
CA ALA A 17 -66.06 32.89 -8.63
C ALA A 17 -66.25 33.70 -7.34
N LEU A 18 -67.09 33.22 -6.44
CA LEU A 18 -67.40 33.85 -5.16
C LEU A 18 -66.48 33.38 -4.02
N GLY A 19 -65.62 32.37 -4.25
CA GLY A 19 -64.77 31.76 -3.21
C GLY A 19 -65.58 31.11 -2.09
N LEU A 20 -66.75 30.56 -2.43
CA LEU A 20 -67.65 29.86 -1.52
C LEU A 20 -67.53 28.33 -1.63
N ASP A 21 -66.61 27.85 -2.47
CA ASP A 21 -66.30 26.44 -2.59
C ASP A 21 -65.53 25.89 -1.39
N ASP A 22 -65.60 24.58 -1.18
CA ASP A 22 -64.84 23.85 -0.16
C ASP A 22 -63.79 22.91 -0.79
N CYS A 23 -63.29 23.27 -1.98
CA CYS A 23 -62.29 22.48 -2.66
C CYS A 23 -60.95 22.49 -1.90
N HIS A 24 -60.15 21.44 -2.09
CA HIS A 24 -58.79 21.39 -1.58
C HIS A 24 -57.95 22.54 -2.19
N PRO A 25 -56.96 23.12 -1.48
CA PRO A 25 -56.06 24.13 -2.05
C PRO A 25 -55.34 23.67 -3.34
N ASP A 26 -55.10 22.37 -3.46
CA ASP A 26 -54.51 21.72 -4.63
C ASP A 26 -55.54 21.15 -5.61
N ALA A 27 -56.77 21.66 -5.58
CA ALA A 27 -57.81 21.35 -6.55
C ALA A 27 -58.21 22.58 -7.37
N ILE A 28 -58.83 22.32 -8.51
CA ILE A 28 -59.48 23.29 -9.39
C ILE A 28 -60.98 23.18 -9.16
N CYS A 29 -61.61 24.29 -8.80
CA CYS A 29 -63.06 24.42 -8.73
C CYS A 29 -63.62 24.65 -10.14
N GLN A 30 -64.59 23.83 -10.54
CA GLN A 30 -65.32 23.96 -11.80
C GLN A 30 -66.81 24.15 -11.50
N ASN A 31 -67.35 25.32 -11.84
CA ASN A 31 -68.78 25.58 -11.68
C ASN A 31 -69.61 24.74 -12.66
N THR A 32 -70.75 24.22 -12.20
CA THR A 32 -71.70 23.44 -12.98
C THR A 32 -73.14 23.90 -12.69
N LEU A 33 -74.09 23.57 -13.57
CA LEU A 33 -75.47 24.01 -13.35
C LEU A 33 -76.03 23.40 -12.05
N LYS A 34 -76.30 24.26 -11.06
CA LYS A 34 -76.82 24.02 -9.70
C LYS A 34 -75.79 23.64 -8.63
N LEU A 35 -74.49 23.50 -8.92
CA LEU A 35 -73.44 23.11 -7.96
C LEU A 35 -72.02 23.31 -8.56
N TYR A 36 -70.94 23.11 -7.80
CA TYR A 36 -69.56 23.07 -8.29
C TYR A 36 -68.90 21.70 -8.11
N LYS A 37 -67.91 21.39 -8.94
CA LYS A 37 -67.08 20.18 -8.83
C LYS A 37 -65.63 20.56 -8.52
N CYS A 38 -65.03 19.89 -7.55
CA CYS A 38 -63.61 19.98 -7.28
C CYS A 38 -62.86 18.87 -8.03
N MET A 39 -61.73 19.19 -8.65
CA MET A 39 -60.86 18.21 -9.30
C MET A 39 -59.42 18.50 -8.89
N CYS A 40 -58.67 17.50 -8.43
CA CYS A 40 -57.27 17.72 -8.07
C CYS A 40 -56.48 18.27 -9.26
N LYS A 41 -55.53 19.17 -8.98
CA LYS A 41 -54.60 19.71 -9.97
C LYS A 41 -53.73 18.56 -10.53
N VAL A 42 -53.12 18.79 -11.69
CA VAL A 42 -52.12 17.86 -12.25
C VAL A 42 -51.00 17.65 -11.23
N GLY A 43 -50.53 16.40 -11.08
CA GLY A 43 -49.58 16.01 -10.04
C GLY A 43 -50.23 15.60 -8.71
N TYR A 44 -51.55 15.68 -8.60
CA TYR A 44 -52.30 15.28 -7.39
C TYR A 44 -53.40 14.27 -7.72
N THR A 45 -53.71 13.40 -6.76
CA THR A 45 -54.77 12.39 -6.84
C THR A 45 -55.77 12.54 -5.70
N GLY A 46 -57.02 12.13 -5.92
CA GLY A 46 -58.08 12.17 -4.90
C GLY A 46 -59.43 12.67 -5.42
N GLU A 47 -60.29 13.09 -4.49
CA GLU A 47 -61.70 13.45 -4.75
C GLU A 47 -61.91 14.96 -4.99
N GLY A 48 -60.83 15.75 -5.05
CA GLY A 48 -60.89 17.22 -5.25
C GLY A 48 -61.17 18.01 -3.97
N LYS A 49 -61.83 17.43 -2.96
CA LYS A 49 -61.90 18.01 -1.60
C LYS A 49 -60.74 17.59 -0.70
N LYS A 50 -60.15 16.45 -1.02
CA LYS A 50 -58.90 15.96 -0.46
C LYS A 50 -58.02 15.55 -1.65
N CYS A 51 -56.86 16.17 -1.76
CA CYS A 51 -55.87 15.85 -2.78
C CYS A 51 -54.56 15.48 -2.10
N GLU A 52 -53.96 14.40 -2.56
CA GLU A 52 -52.66 13.90 -2.12
C GLU A 52 -51.71 14.00 -3.30
N ASP A 53 -50.46 14.36 -3.01
CA ASP A 53 -49.40 14.45 -4.00
C ASP A 53 -49.13 13.07 -4.62
N VAL A 54 -48.93 13.04 -5.93
CA VAL A 54 -48.54 11.82 -6.64
C VAL A 54 -47.02 11.77 -6.65
N ASP A 55 -46.43 10.75 -6.03
CA ASP A 55 -44.98 10.55 -6.13
C ASP A 55 -44.64 9.94 -7.50
N GLU A 56 -44.21 10.79 -8.45
CA GLU A 56 -43.81 10.29 -9.77
C GLU A 56 -42.49 9.51 -9.76
N CYS A 57 -41.75 9.50 -8.65
CA CYS A 57 -40.52 8.73 -8.50
C CYS A 57 -40.79 7.32 -7.94
N ASP A 58 -41.88 7.12 -7.21
CA ASP A 58 -42.29 5.82 -6.64
C ASP A 58 -43.00 4.93 -7.68
N ASN A 59 -42.33 4.67 -8.79
CA ASN A 59 -42.78 3.73 -9.82
C ASN A 59 -41.62 2.90 -10.42
N ASP A 60 -41.97 1.85 -11.15
CA ASP A 60 -41.00 0.92 -11.75
C ASP A 60 -40.03 1.58 -12.77
N PHE A 61 -40.30 2.81 -13.19
CA PHE A 61 -39.52 3.55 -14.18
C PHE A 61 -38.82 4.79 -13.61
N ASN A 62 -38.81 4.99 -12.29
CA ASN A 62 -38.15 6.13 -11.62
C ASN A 62 -38.56 7.51 -12.22
N GLY A 63 -39.85 7.67 -12.56
CA GLY A 63 -40.35 8.89 -13.21
C GLY A 63 -39.77 9.13 -14.60
N GLY A 64 -39.16 8.12 -15.23
CA GLY A 64 -38.44 8.24 -16.49
C GLY A 64 -37.04 8.85 -16.36
N CYS A 65 -36.57 9.14 -15.15
CA CYS A 65 -35.23 9.68 -14.90
C CYS A 65 -34.16 8.60 -15.06
N VAL A 66 -33.06 8.92 -15.77
CA VAL A 66 -31.92 7.98 -15.94
C VAL A 66 -31.12 7.82 -14.65
N HIS A 67 -30.92 8.91 -13.90
CA HIS A 67 -30.22 8.90 -12.62
C HIS A 67 -31.21 9.08 -11.47
N GLU A 68 -31.22 10.24 -10.80
CA GLU A 68 -32.06 10.46 -9.61
C GLU A 68 -33.37 11.16 -9.97
N CYS A 69 -34.45 10.72 -9.34
CA CYS A 69 -35.75 11.38 -9.39
C CYS A 69 -36.04 12.00 -8.02
N PHE A 70 -36.47 13.26 -8.02
CA PHE A 70 -36.90 13.97 -6.82
C PHE A 70 -38.36 14.38 -6.95
N ASN A 71 -39.21 13.79 -6.11
CA ASN A 71 -40.61 14.17 -6.00
C ASN A 71 -40.77 15.53 -5.33
N ILE A 72 -41.64 16.38 -5.87
CA ILE A 72 -41.92 17.75 -5.40
C ILE A 72 -43.44 17.92 -5.38
N PRO A 73 -44.06 18.53 -4.37
CA PRO A 73 -45.52 18.70 -4.38
C PRO A 73 -46.07 19.29 -5.71
N GLY A 74 -46.82 18.47 -6.45
CA GLY A 74 -47.43 18.77 -7.74
C GLY A 74 -46.58 18.53 -8.99
N ASN A 75 -45.34 18.04 -8.89
CA ASN A 75 -44.47 17.67 -10.01
C ASN A 75 -43.22 16.86 -9.56
N TYR A 76 -42.29 16.59 -10.45
CA TYR A 76 -41.01 16.01 -10.11
C TYR A 76 -39.90 16.62 -10.95
N ARG A 77 -38.66 16.31 -10.60
CA ARG A 77 -37.50 16.62 -11.44
C ARG A 77 -36.47 15.51 -11.41
N CYS A 78 -35.84 15.30 -12.55
CA CYS A 78 -34.65 14.46 -12.62
C CYS A 78 -33.40 15.28 -12.31
N THR A 79 -32.41 14.63 -11.69
CA THR A 79 -31.06 15.18 -11.50
C THR A 79 -30.02 14.14 -11.87
N CYS A 80 -28.84 14.62 -12.22
CA CYS A 80 -27.73 13.78 -12.64
C CYS A 80 -26.66 13.71 -11.54
N TYR A 81 -25.97 12.56 -11.46
CA TYR A 81 -24.76 12.42 -10.66
C TYR A 81 -23.67 13.41 -11.09
N ASP A 82 -22.71 13.64 -10.19
CA ASP A 82 -21.54 14.45 -10.46
C ASP A 82 -20.83 13.98 -11.75
N GLY A 83 -20.37 14.94 -12.56
CA GLY A 83 -19.79 14.67 -13.89
C GLY A 83 -20.81 14.61 -15.03
N PHE A 84 -22.12 14.75 -14.76
CA PHE A 84 -23.16 14.72 -15.78
C PHE A 84 -24.06 15.95 -15.72
N MET A 85 -24.58 16.34 -16.88
CA MET A 85 -25.56 17.42 -17.02
C MET A 85 -26.89 16.91 -17.54
N LEU A 86 -27.99 17.48 -17.05
CA LEU A 86 -29.34 17.10 -17.48
C LEU A 86 -29.56 17.54 -18.92
N ALA A 87 -30.00 16.60 -19.77
CA ALA A 87 -30.34 16.84 -21.15
C ALA A 87 -31.59 17.73 -21.28
N HIS A 88 -31.80 18.27 -22.48
CA HIS A 88 -32.94 19.15 -22.75
C HIS A 88 -34.30 18.46 -22.59
N ASP A 89 -34.36 17.14 -22.69
CA ASP A 89 -35.57 16.35 -22.44
C ASP A 89 -35.95 16.30 -20.95
N GLY A 90 -35.08 16.74 -20.05
CA GLY A 90 -35.34 16.75 -18.61
C GLY A 90 -35.21 15.38 -17.92
N HIS A 91 -34.78 14.34 -18.63
CA HIS A 91 -34.75 12.96 -18.13
C HIS A 91 -33.39 12.27 -18.30
N ASN A 92 -32.70 12.52 -19.42
CA ASN A 92 -31.41 11.91 -19.72
C ASN A 92 -30.26 12.71 -19.10
N CYS A 93 -29.18 12.00 -18.77
CA CYS A 93 -27.95 12.60 -18.25
C CYS A 93 -26.82 12.43 -19.27
N LEU A 94 -26.24 13.56 -19.68
CA LEU A 94 -25.15 13.60 -20.63
C LEU A 94 -23.85 13.81 -19.88
N ASP A 95 -22.82 13.09 -20.31
CA ASP A 95 -21.46 13.25 -19.81
C ASP A 95 -20.98 14.70 -19.98
N THR A 96 -20.41 15.27 -18.93
CA THR A 96 -19.84 16.61 -18.96
C THR A 96 -18.38 16.49 -19.36
N ASP A 97 -18.01 16.95 -20.55
CA ASP A 97 -16.60 16.95 -20.94
C ASP A 97 -15.84 18.09 -20.25
N GLU A 98 -15.17 17.79 -19.13
CA GLU A 98 -14.41 18.79 -18.39
C GLU A 98 -13.14 19.24 -19.13
N CYS A 99 -12.67 18.45 -20.10
CA CYS A 99 -11.52 18.81 -20.93
C CYS A 99 -11.82 20.00 -21.86
N MET A 100 -13.10 20.21 -22.21
CA MET A 100 -13.52 21.35 -23.03
C MET A 100 -13.33 22.70 -22.34
N PHE A 101 -13.21 22.72 -21.01
CA PHE A 101 -12.98 23.95 -20.24
C PHE A 101 -11.60 23.94 -19.59
N ASN A 102 -10.74 24.89 -19.98
CA ASN A 102 -9.39 25.04 -19.43
C ASN A 102 -8.57 23.72 -19.40
N ASN A 103 -8.80 22.82 -20.37
CA ASN A 103 -8.16 21.51 -20.44
C ASN A 103 -8.35 20.67 -19.15
N GLY A 104 -9.48 20.79 -18.46
CA GLY A 104 -9.71 20.16 -17.14
C GLY A 104 -8.72 20.61 -16.07
N GLY A 105 -7.97 21.70 -16.28
CA GLY A 105 -6.85 22.08 -15.42
C GLY A 105 -5.59 21.21 -15.58
N CYS A 106 -5.58 20.26 -16.53
CA CYS A 106 -4.43 19.43 -16.82
C CYS A 106 -3.28 20.25 -17.42
N GLN A 107 -2.04 20.02 -16.98
CA GLN A 107 -0.86 20.69 -17.54
C GLN A 107 -0.58 20.26 -18.98
N HIS A 108 -0.81 19.00 -19.32
CA HIS A 108 -0.54 18.45 -20.64
C HIS A 108 -1.83 18.04 -21.36
N VAL A 109 -2.16 16.75 -21.37
CA VAL A 109 -3.30 16.23 -22.12
C VAL A 109 -4.42 15.94 -21.14
N CYS A 110 -5.61 16.44 -21.41
CA CYS A 110 -6.83 15.99 -20.73
C CYS A 110 -7.50 14.91 -21.58
N VAL A 111 -7.97 13.85 -20.94
CA VAL A 111 -8.77 12.79 -21.56
C VAL A 111 -10.10 12.71 -20.83
N ASN A 112 -11.17 13.02 -21.56
CA ASN A 112 -12.52 12.89 -21.05
C ASN A 112 -12.90 11.42 -20.92
N THR A 113 -13.58 11.08 -19.83
CA THR A 113 -14.09 9.73 -19.53
C THR A 113 -15.54 9.83 -19.09
N VAL A 114 -16.28 8.72 -19.07
CA VAL A 114 -17.68 8.79 -18.68
C VAL A 114 -17.79 9.10 -17.18
N GLY A 115 -18.36 10.28 -16.86
CA GLY A 115 -18.57 10.82 -15.53
C GLY A 115 -17.35 11.50 -14.90
N SER A 116 -16.24 11.66 -15.63
CA SER A 116 -15.03 12.30 -15.11
C SER A 116 -13.99 12.55 -16.20
N TYR A 117 -12.79 12.96 -15.83
CA TYR A 117 -11.66 13.12 -16.73
C TYR A 117 -10.35 12.74 -16.05
N GLU A 118 -9.33 12.42 -16.85
CA GLU A 118 -7.98 12.18 -16.35
C GLU A 118 -6.95 13.00 -17.12
N CYS A 119 -5.94 13.49 -16.39
CA CYS A 119 -4.80 14.15 -16.98
C CYS A 119 -3.72 13.14 -17.36
N ARG A 120 -3.19 13.25 -18.58
CA ARG A 120 -2.08 12.44 -19.09
C ARG A 120 -0.89 13.31 -19.45
N CYS A 121 0.29 12.78 -19.14
CA CYS A 121 1.54 13.44 -19.44
C CYS A 121 2.11 12.96 -20.77
N LYS A 122 2.75 13.88 -21.51
CA LYS A 122 3.56 13.57 -22.69
C LYS A 122 4.76 12.71 -22.31
N GLU A 123 5.35 12.04 -23.29
CA GLU A 123 6.51 11.18 -23.10
C GLU A 123 7.65 11.89 -22.33
N GLY A 124 8.25 11.19 -21.36
CA GLY A 124 9.28 11.74 -20.46
C GLY A 124 8.75 12.51 -19.25
N PHE A 125 7.43 12.69 -19.11
CA PHE A 125 6.80 13.34 -17.96
C PHE A 125 5.88 12.39 -17.22
N PHE A 126 5.75 12.60 -15.90
CA PHE A 126 4.92 11.78 -15.03
C PHE A 126 3.89 12.65 -14.31
N LEU A 127 2.70 12.09 -14.08
CA LEU A 127 1.64 12.79 -13.37
C LEU A 127 2.02 12.93 -11.89
N SER A 128 1.89 14.14 -11.37
CA SER A 128 2.12 14.48 -9.97
C SER A 128 0.94 14.05 -9.08
N ASP A 129 1.14 14.06 -7.76
CA ASP A 129 0.12 13.64 -6.78
C ASP A 129 -1.16 14.50 -6.82
N ASN A 130 -1.06 15.73 -7.33
CA ASN A 130 -2.23 16.58 -7.55
C ASN A 130 -3.07 16.19 -8.76
N GLN A 131 -2.69 15.13 -9.50
CA GLN A 131 -3.36 14.58 -10.68
C GLN A 131 -3.52 15.55 -11.86
N HIS A 132 -2.89 16.72 -11.84
CA HIS A 132 -3.02 17.75 -12.88
C HIS A 132 -1.67 18.20 -13.44
N THR A 133 -0.62 18.20 -12.63
CA THR A 133 0.72 18.65 -13.00
C THR A 133 1.56 17.50 -13.51
N CYS A 134 2.26 17.72 -14.61
CA CYS A 134 3.25 16.83 -15.18
C CYS A 134 4.66 17.27 -14.80
N ILE A 135 5.34 16.43 -14.02
CA ILE A 135 6.72 16.67 -13.62
C ILE A 135 7.68 15.96 -14.56
N HIS A 136 8.70 16.68 -15.01
CA HIS A 136 9.83 16.08 -15.71
C HIS A 136 10.70 15.41 -14.66
N ARG A 137 10.76 14.08 -14.65
CA ARG A 137 11.82 13.40 -13.91
C ARG A 137 13.03 13.43 -14.82
N SER A 138 13.97 14.35 -14.55
CA SER A 138 15.32 14.29 -15.13
C SER A 138 15.82 12.85 -15.05
N GLU A 139 16.44 12.34 -16.10
CA GLU A 139 16.99 10.99 -16.16
C GLU A 139 17.62 10.59 -14.80
N GLY A 140 17.03 9.59 -14.10
CA GLY A 140 17.66 8.97 -12.91
C GLY A 140 16.98 9.13 -11.53
N MET A 141 15.66 9.34 -11.42
CA MET A 141 14.95 9.40 -10.11
C MET A 141 13.77 8.42 -9.99
N SER A 142 13.93 7.18 -10.45
CA SER A 142 13.00 6.08 -10.15
C SER A 142 13.79 4.79 -10.03
N CYS A 143 13.42 3.79 -9.24
CA CYS A 143 14.23 2.56 -9.09
C CYS A 143 14.20 1.62 -10.32
N MET A 144 13.66 2.07 -11.46
CA MET A 144 13.29 1.22 -12.60
C MET A 144 14.44 0.87 -13.58
N ASN A 145 15.64 1.45 -13.43
CA ASN A 145 16.79 1.22 -14.33
C ASN A 145 18.07 0.92 -13.53
N LYS A 146 18.38 -0.38 -13.33
CA LYS A 146 19.63 -0.89 -12.71
C LYS A 146 20.02 -0.21 -11.38
N ASP A 147 19.16 -0.34 -10.37
CA ASP A 147 19.35 0.09 -8.96
C ASP A 147 19.80 1.55 -8.75
N HIS A 148 19.91 2.37 -9.80
CA HIS A 148 20.26 3.80 -9.77
C HIS A 148 21.49 4.13 -8.92
N GLY A 149 22.48 3.24 -8.96
CA GLY A 149 23.73 3.36 -8.19
C GLY A 149 23.62 2.91 -6.74
N CYS A 150 22.48 2.38 -6.28
CA CYS A 150 22.40 1.60 -5.06
C CYS A 150 23.10 0.27 -5.26
N ALA A 151 23.95 -0.13 -4.32
CA ALA A 151 24.67 -1.41 -4.40
C ALA A 151 23.76 -2.63 -4.21
N HIS A 152 22.65 -2.49 -3.49
CA HIS A 152 21.75 -3.60 -3.15
C HIS A 152 20.29 -3.34 -3.50
N ILE A 153 19.58 -2.54 -2.71
CA ILE A 153 18.13 -2.33 -2.85
C ILE A 153 17.89 -0.83 -3.01
N CYS A 154 17.07 -0.45 -4.00
CA CYS A 154 16.60 0.91 -4.20
C CYS A 154 15.13 1.00 -3.76
N ARG A 155 14.77 2.05 -3.01
CA ARG A 155 13.37 2.39 -2.68
C ARG A 155 13.05 3.82 -3.04
N GLU A 156 11.79 4.04 -3.44
CA GLU A 156 11.25 5.38 -3.65
C GLU A 156 10.80 5.99 -2.32
N THR A 157 11.06 7.28 -2.13
CA THR A 157 10.68 8.03 -0.93
C THR A 157 9.36 8.78 -1.14
N PRO A 158 8.55 9.02 -0.09
CA PRO A 158 7.26 9.71 -0.20
C PRO A 158 7.34 11.16 -0.70
N LYS A 159 8.53 11.77 -0.74
CA LYS A 159 8.76 13.14 -1.23
C LYS A 159 9.31 13.17 -2.66
N GLY A 160 9.36 12.04 -3.37
CA GLY A 160 9.81 11.96 -4.76
C GLY A 160 11.34 11.85 -4.95
N GLY A 161 12.04 11.16 -4.06
CA GLY A 161 13.48 10.84 -4.16
C GLY A 161 13.78 9.34 -4.06
N VAL A 162 15.06 8.95 -4.20
CA VAL A 162 15.53 7.55 -4.06
C VAL A 162 16.35 7.36 -2.78
N ALA A 163 16.11 6.25 -2.08
CA ALA A 163 16.87 5.82 -0.90
C ALA A 163 17.42 4.41 -1.13
N CYS A 164 18.69 4.19 -0.79
CA CYS A 164 19.32 2.87 -0.90
C CYS A 164 19.25 2.14 0.44
N GLU A 165 18.96 0.84 0.38
CA GLU A 165 18.95 -0.07 1.52
C GLU A 165 19.89 -1.25 1.26
N CYS A 166 20.46 -1.79 2.35
CA CYS A 166 21.39 -2.91 2.29
C CYS A 166 20.70 -4.22 2.67
N ARG A 167 21.10 -5.31 2.01
CA ARG A 167 20.71 -6.67 2.39
C ARG A 167 21.28 -7.00 3.78
N PRO A 168 20.66 -7.94 4.54
CA PRO A 168 21.15 -8.34 5.85
C PRO A 168 22.64 -8.71 5.84
N GLY A 169 23.38 -8.26 6.85
CA GLY A 169 24.83 -8.45 6.93
C GLY A 169 25.67 -7.33 6.33
N PHE A 170 25.04 -6.30 5.76
CA PHE A 170 25.72 -5.14 5.18
C PHE A 170 25.14 -3.84 5.74
N GLU A 171 25.99 -2.82 5.86
CA GLU A 171 25.63 -1.49 6.32
C GLU A 171 25.78 -0.46 5.21
N LEU A 172 24.94 0.58 5.24
CA LEU A 172 24.94 1.64 4.22
C LEU A 172 26.12 2.59 4.46
N SER A 173 26.99 2.70 3.45
CA SER A 173 28.15 3.59 3.49
C SER A 173 27.73 5.07 3.53
N LYS A 174 28.68 5.94 3.91
CA LYS A 174 28.50 7.41 4.01
C LYS A 174 28.03 8.06 2.71
N ASN A 175 28.32 7.44 1.56
CA ASN A 175 27.85 7.92 0.26
C ASN A 175 26.35 7.64 -0.01
N GLN A 176 25.65 7.00 0.94
CA GLN A 176 24.24 6.63 0.89
C GLN A 176 23.84 5.74 -0.30
N ARG A 177 24.81 5.08 -0.91
CA ARG A 177 24.63 4.31 -2.15
C ARG A 177 25.27 2.93 -2.08
N SER A 178 26.45 2.83 -1.49
CA SER A 178 27.20 1.59 -1.37
C SER A 178 26.84 0.84 -0.08
N CYS A 179 26.81 -0.47 -0.15
CA CYS A 179 26.63 -1.35 1.00
C CYS A 179 27.95 -2.05 1.29
N ILE A 180 28.45 -1.88 2.51
CA ILE A 180 29.73 -2.44 2.96
C ILE A 180 29.50 -3.52 4.00
N LEU A 181 30.31 -4.58 3.94
CA LEU A 181 30.38 -5.58 5.01
C LEU A 181 31.11 -4.96 6.19
N THR A 182 30.67 -5.23 7.42
CA THR A 182 31.31 -4.71 8.63
C THR A 182 31.90 -5.85 9.46
N CYS A 183 32.85 -5.52 10.35
CA CYS A 183 33.46 -6.47 11.28
C CYS A 183 32.43 -7.13 12.19
N ASN A 184 31.29 -6.47 12.44
CA ASN A 184 30.17 -7.02 13.22
C ASN A 184 29.51 -8.24 12.56
N HIS A 185 29.71 -8.46 11.27
CA HIS A 185 29.15 -9.58 10.53
C HIS A 185 30.24 -10.52 10.03
N GLY A 186 30.38 -11.67 10.69
CA GLY A 186 31.37 -12.69 10.32
C GLY A 186 32.81 -12.16 10.35
N ASN A 187 33.12 -11.23 11.26
CA ASN A 187 34.42 -10.55 11.37
C ASN A 187 34.86 -9.87 10.07
N GLY A 188 33.92 -9.38 9.25
CA GLY A 188 34.24 -8.79 7.94
C GLY A 188 34.79 -9.78 6.91
N GLY A 189 34.74 -11.08 7.21
CA GLY A 189 35.45 -12.14 6.50
C GLY A 189 36.95 -12.24 6.85
N CYS A 190 37.43 -11.54 7.88
CA CYS A 190 38.80 -11.60 8.34
C CYS A 190 39.06 -12.83 9.21
N GLN A 191 40.20 -13.50 9.00
CA GLN A 191 40.59 -14.67 9.79
C GLN A 191 40.98 -14.32 11.24
N HIS A 192 41.68 -13.19 11.44
CA HIS A 192 42.15 -12.78 12.77
C HIS A 192 41.49 -11.46 13.19
N THR A 193 42.19 -10.33 13.05
CA THR A 193 41.67 -9.03 13.48
C THR A 193 40.95 -8.35 12.33
N CYS A 194 39.96 -7.52 12.66
CA CYS A 194 39.16 -6.77 11.71
C CYS A 194 38.94 -5.37 12.27
N ASP A 195 39.19 -4.35 11.45
CA ASP A 195 38.88 -2.96 11.74
C ASP A 195 37.94 -2.39 10.66
N ASP A 196 36.85 -1.75 11.06
CA ASP A 196 35.90 -1.16 10.12
C ASP A 196 36.49 0.10 9.44
N ALA A 197 36.36 0.18 8.11
CA ALA A 197 36.76 1.35 7.33
C ALA A 197 35.70 1.73 6.28
N ASP A 198 35.84 2.92 5.68
CA ASP A 198 34.83 3.52 4.79
C ASP A 198 34.56 2.69 3.51
N ASN A 199 35.51 1.83 3.11
CA ASN A 199 35.41 0.96 1.93
C ASN A 199 35.26 -0.53 2.29
N GLY A 200 34.93 -0.85 3.55
CA GLY A 200 34.81 -2.21 4.06
C GLY A 200 35.85 -2.56 5.13
N PRO A 201 35.86 -3.81 5.61
CA PRO A 201 36.66 -4.22 6.75
C PRO A 201 38.14 -4.39 6.35
N ILE A 202 39.04 -3.88 7.17
CA ILE A 202 40.49 -4.06 7.03
C ILE A 202 40.90 -5.21 7.95
N CYS A 203 41.42 -6.27 7.36
CA CYS A 203 41.90 -7.42 8.12
C CYS A 203 43.34 -7.20 8.60
N GLY A 204 43.66 -7.73 9.78
CA GLY A 204 45.01 -7.80 10.32
C GLY A 204 45.34 -9.19 10.83
N CYS A 205 46.65 -9.47 10.96
CA CYS A 205 47.14 -10.75 11.43
C CYS A 205 47.90 -10.60 12.76
N HIS A 206 47.77 -11.59 13.63
CA HIS A 206 48.58 -11.66 14.86
C HIS A 206 50.08 -11.83 14.54
N PRO A 207 51.01 -11.47 15.46
CA PRO A 207 52.45 -11.33 15.19
C PRO A 207 53.22 -12.55 14.63
N LYS A 208 52.61 -13.74 14.56
CA LYS A 208 53.20 -14.97 14.00
C LYS A 208 52.74 -15.29 12.57
N TYR A 209 51.78 -14.54 12.04
CA TYR A 209 51.14 -14.81 10.78
C TYR A 209 51.38 -13.67 9.79
N ILE A 210 51.34 -14.00 8.50
CA ILE A 210 51.42 -13.05 7.40
C ILE A 210 50.07 -13.02 6.67
N MET A 211 49.70 -11.84 6.16
CA MET A 211 48.46 -11.69 5.39
C MET A 211 48.63 -12.39 4.04
N HIS A 212 47.67 -13.22 3.67
CA HIS A 212 47.57 -13.84 2.36
C HIS A 212 47.21 -12.80 1.29
N VAL A 213 47.42 -13.12 0.01
CA VAL A 213 47.18 -12.19 -1.10
C VAL A 213 45.71 -11.81 -1.27
N ASP A 214 44.78 -12.59 -0.71
CA ASP A 214 43.35 -12.26 -0.67
C ASP A 214 42.99 -11.16 0.34
N GLY A 215 43.93 -10.76 1.20
CA GLY A 215 43.74 -9.70 2.20
C GLY A 215 42.81 -10.06 3.35
N LYS A 216 42.45 -11.35 3.51
CA LYS A 216 41.51 -11.83 4.54
C LYS A 216 42.05 -12.98 5.38
N ILE A 217 42.88 -13.83 4.78
CA ILE A 217 43.45 -15.03 5.39
C ILE A 217 44.85 -14.72 5.95
N CYS A 218 45.20 -15.35 7.07
CA CYS A 218 46.48 -15.23 7.75
C CYS A 218 47.21 -16.58 7.74
N LEU A 219 48.39 -16.64 7.12
CA LEU A 219 49.23 -17.84 6.98
C LEU A 219 50.40 -17.82 7.98
N GLU A 220 50.84 -18.98 8.44
CA GLU A 220 52.03 -19.08 9.29
C GLU A 220 53.30 -18.81 8.49
N ARG A 221 54.30 -18.21 9.15
CA ARG A 221 55.53 -17.72 8.52
C ARG A 221 56.41 -18.83 7.89
N GLU A 222 56.13 -20.10 8.15
CA GLU A 222 56.86 -21.26 7.62
C GLU A 222 56.43 -21.65 6.18
N ASP A 223 55.25 -21.19 5.72
CA ASP A 223 54.67 -21.58 4.42
C ASP A 223 54.83 -20.51 3.30
N ALA A 224 55.53 -19.39 3.56
CA ALA A 224 55.66 -18.28 2.60
C ALA A 224 56.72 -18.49 1.49
N SER A 225 57.31 -19.68 1.38
CA SER A 225 58.44 -19.96 0.47
C SER A 225 58.23 -21.09 -0.54
N LEU A 226 56.99 -21.52 -0.78
CA LEU A 226 56.69 -22.56 -1.77
C LEU A 226 55.62 -22.14 -2.79
N GLU A 227 55.84 -21.04 -3.50
CA GLU A 227 55.22 -20.84 -4.83
C GLU A 227 56.16 -20.12 -5.80
N ILE A 228 57.43 -20.54 -5.93
CA ILE A 228 58.17 -20.42 -7.20
C ILE A 228 59.20 -21.56 -7.30
N SER A 229 58.81 -22.69 -7.87
CA SER A 229 59.76 -23.53 -8.63
C SER A 229 59.02 -24.42 -9.62
N GLU A 230 59.05 -24.00 -10.89
CA GLU A 230 58.93 -24.94 -11.98
C GLU A 230 60.09 -25.93 -11.90
N GLY A 231 59.80 -27.22 -11.99
CA GLY A 231 60.76 -28.20 -12.46
C GLY A 231 61.19 -29.29 -11.48
N ASN A 232 60.67 -30.48 -11.77
CA ASN A 232 61.37 -31.76 -11.81
C ASN A 232 61.33 -32.69 -10.58
N THR A 233 60.50 -33.73 -10.74
CA THR A 233 60.76 -35.16 -10.46
C THR A 233 61.41 -35.53 -9.12
N THR A 234 60.69 -36.28 -8.28
CA THR A 234 60.93 -37.72 -8.12
C THR A 234 59.91 -38.37 -7.18
N SER A 235 59.41 -39.53 -7.63
CA SER A 235 58.83 -40.63 -6.84
C SER A 235 57.66 -40.33 -5.90
N GLY A 236 56.46 -40.62 -6.42
CA GLY A 236 55.25 -40.86 -5.64
C GLY A 236 55.41 -42.06 -4.70
N ALA A 237 55.36 -41.78 -3.40
CA ALA A 237 54.92 -42.70 -2.35
C ALA A 237 54.59 -41.96 -1.02
N ASP A 238 55.09 -40.74 -0.81
CA ASP A 238 54.89 -39.97 0.45
C ASP A 238 54.16 -38.61 0.30
N VAL A 239 53.76 -38.23 -0.91
CA VAL A 239 53.05 -36.96 -1.16
C VAL A 239 51.58 -37.03 -0.73
N ASP A 240 50.98 -38.21 -0.72
CA ASP A 240 49.54 -38.39 -0.52
C ASP A 240 49.10 -38.45 0.97
N LYS A 241 50.06 -38.44 1.91
CA LYS A 241 49.78 -38.41 3.36
C LYS A 241 49.90 -37.03 4.02
N ARG A 242 50.61 -36.07 3.38
CA ARG A 242 50.73 -34.68 3.88
C ARG A 242 49.66 -33.76 3.32
N VAL A 243 49.20 -33.98 2.08
CA VAL A 243 48.12 -33.20 1.47
C VAL A 243 46.76 -33.48 2.13
N LYS A 244 46.55 -34.67 2.69
CA LYS A 244 45.29 -35.05 3.36
C LYS A 244 45.14 -34.58 4.81
N ARG A 245 46.15 -33.93 5.41
CA ARG A 245 46.19 -33.68 6.87
C ARG A 245 46.27 -32.21 7.31
N ARG A 246 46.11 -31.23 6.41
CA ARG A 246 46.11 -29.79 6.78
C ARG A 246 44.91 -29.00 6.27
N LEU A 247 43.86 -29.68 5.82
CA LEU A 247 42.57 -29.05 5.48
C LEU A 247 41.57 -29.06 6.66
N LEU A 248 42.04 -29.38 7.86
CA LEU A 248 41.21 -29.51 9.04
C LEU A 248 41.98 -28.94 10.22
N MET A 249 41.59 -27.76 10.64
CA MET A 249 41.18 -27.46 12.02
C MET A 249 41.03 -25.92 12.15
N GLU A 250 39.96 -25.36 11.57
CA GLU A 250 39.20 -24.35 12.32
C GLU A 250 38.79 -25.09 13.59
N THR A 251 39.39 -24.78 14.74
CA THR A 251 39.00 -25.41 16.02
C THR A 251 38.07 -24.48 16.76
N CYS A 252 37.28 -25.03 17.68
CA CYS A 252 36.53 -24.23 18.62
C CYS A 252 37.41 -23.35 19.51
N ALA A 253 38.68 -23.71 19.70
CA ALA A 253 39.64 -22.90 20.43
C ALA A 253 39.99 -21.58 19.69
N VAL A 254 39.77 -21.52 18.37
CA VAL A 254 40.05 -20.34 17.54
C VAL A 254 38.74 -19.74 17.07
N ASN A 255 38.41 -18.55 17.58
CA ASN A 255 37.19 -17.80 17.26
C ASN A 255 35.89 -18.64 17.36
N ASN A 256 35.81 -19.56 18.33
CA ASN A 256 34.68 -20.48 18.49
C ASN A 256 34.37 -21.28 17.20
N GLY A 257 35.39 -21.56 16.38
CA GLY A 257 35.22 -22.20 15.07
C GLY A 257 34.37 -21.41 14.07
N GLY A 258 34.17 -20.11 14.33
CA GLY A 258 33.23 -19.24 13.60
C GLY A 258 31.77 -19.45 13.97
N CYS A 259 31.45 -20.24 15.01
CA CYS A 259 30.09 -20.45 15.48
C CYS A 259 29.57 -19.23 16.25
N ASP A 260 28.34 -18.80 15.97
CA ASP A 260 27.66 -17.72 16.69
C ASP A 260 27.41 -18.07 18.17
N ARG A 261 27.20 -19.36 18.50
CA ARG A 261 26.87 -19.80 19.86
C ARG A 261 27.79 -20.91 20.36
N THR A 262 27.43 -22.17 20.16
CA THR A 262 28.17 -23.30 20.71
C THR A 262 28.95 -24.00 19.60
N CYS A 263 30.23 -24.28 19.87
CA CYS A 263 31.12 -24.98 18.96
C CYS A 263 31.57 -26.31 19.57
N LYS A 264 31.66 -27.36 18.74
CA LYS A 264 32.34 -28.62 19.09
C LYS A 264 33.29 -29.06 17.98
N ASP A 265 34.49 -29.46 18.36
CA ASP A 265 35.46 -30.05 17.45
C ASP A 265 35.03 -31.49 17.10
N THR A 266 35.07 -31.83 15.81
CA THR A 266 34.74 -33.15 15.26
C THR A 266 35.84 -33.66 14.35
N SER A 267 35.83 -34.96 14.02
CA SER A 267 36.80 -35.56 13.09
C SER A 267 36.76 -34.98 11.67
N THR A 268 35.68 -34.27 11.33
CA THR A 268 35.46 -33.62 10.04
C THR A 268 35.43 -32.09 10.12
N GLY A 269 35.81 -31.49 11.26
CA GLY A 269 35.95 -30.04 11.43
C GLY A 269 35.15 -29.48 12.60
N VAL A 270 34.71 -28.24 12.51
CA VAL A 270 33.85 -27.60 13.53
C VAL A 270 32.39 -27.90 13.30
N HIS A 271 31.68 -28.25 14.37
CA HIS A 271 30.22 -28.38 14.38
C HIS A 271 29.60 -27.32 15.30
N CYS A 272 28.85 -26.40 14.71
CA CYS A 272 28.11 -25.37 15.44
C CYS A 272 26.73 -25.88 15.88
N SER A 273 26.27 -25.46 17.05
CA SER A 273 24.93 -25.77 17.55
C SER A 273 24.30 -24.56 18.24
N CYS A 274 22.99 -24.46 18.14
CA CYS A 274 22.22 -23.35 18.69
C CYS A 274 21.49 -23.75 19.99
N PRO A 275 21.30 -22.80 20.92
CA PRO A 275 20.48 -23.01 22.11
C PRO A 275 18.99 -23.18 21.73
N VAL A 276 18.21 -23.72 22.67
CA VAL A 276 16.75 -23.94 22.48
C VAL A 276 16.06 -22.64 22.09
N GLY A 277 15.25 -22.67 21.02
CA GLY A 277 14.57 -21.51 20.45
C GLY A 277 15.31 -20.83 19.29
N PHE A 278 16.50 -21.31 18.92
CA PHE A 278 17.29 -20.80 17.80
C PHE A 278 17.60 -21.92 16.80
N THR A 279 17.50 -21.61 15.51
CA THR A 279 17.84 -22.51 14.41
C THR A 279 19.17 -22.11 13.76
N LEU A 280 20.01 -23.12 13.48
CA LEU A 280 21.27 -22.93 12.76
C LEU A 280 20.95 -22.62 11.31
N GLN A 281 21.49 -21.52 10.80
CA GLN A 281 21.27 -21.07 9.42
C GLN A 281 22.06 -21.94 8.43
N PHE A 282 21.74 -21.79 7.14
CA PHE A 282 22.36 -22.58 6.06
C PHE A 282 23.87 -22.42 5.94
N ASP A 283 24.45 -21.34 6.49
CA ASP A 283 25.90 -21.15 6.60
C ASP A 283 26.57 -22.12 7.60
N GLY A 284 25.78 -22.86 8.38
CA GLY A 284 26.27 -23.82 9.37
C GLY A 284 26.95 -23.18 10.58
N LYS A 285 26.87 -21.84 10.73
CA LYS A 285 27.61 -21.09 11.75
C LYS A 285 26.73 -20.13 12.55
N THR A 286 25.69 -19.55 11.96
CA THR A 286 24.85 -18.51 12.58
C THR A 286 23.58 -19.06 13.22
N CYS A 287 23.22 -18.62 14.43
CA CYS A 287 21.98 -18.98 15.10
C CYS A 287 20.94 -17.87 15.00
N LYS A 288 19.73 -18.18 14.50
CA LYS A 288 18.62 -17.22 14.42
C LYS A 288 17.43 -17.72 15.21
N GLY A 289 16.84 -16.86 16.03
CA GLY A 289 15.65 -17.19 16.80
C GLY A 289 14.44 -17.36 15.88
N GLU A 290 13.63 -18.39 16.10
CA GLU A 290 12.27 -18.42 15.55
C GLU A 290 11.38 -17.55 16.44
N PHE A 291 10.69 -16.59 15.84
CA PHE A 291 9.73 -15.76 16.54
C PHE A 291 8.58 -16.65 17.03
N CYS A 292 8.49 -16.91 18.33
CA CYS A 292 7.26 -17.43 18.92
C CYS A 292 6.19 -16.33 18.90
N THR A 293 5.19 -16.47 18.04
CA THR A 293 3.94 -15.70 18.14
C THR A 293 3.08 -16.30 19.25
N CYS A 294 3.27 -15.85 20.48
CA CYS A 294 2.24 -15.91 21.51
C CYS A 294 1.80 -14.49 21.82
N GLY A 295 0.58 -14.14 21.39
CA GLY A 295 -0.20 -13.01 21.91
C GLY A 295 0.53 -11.66 22.03
N HIS A 296 0.67 -10.94 20.91
CA HIS A 296 0.73 -9.47 20.86
C HIS A 296 1.58 -8.76 21.94
N GLN A 297 2.87 -9.08 22.07
CA GLN A 297 3.90 -8.12 22.53
C GLN A 297 5.32 -8.66 22.34
N MET A 298 6.20 -7.83 21.78
CA MET A 298 7.63 -8.13 21.58
C MET A 298 8.38 -7.94 22.91
N LEU A 299 8.98 -8.99 23.47
CA LEU A 299 9.93 -8.87 24.59
C LEU A 299 11.20 -9.72 24.33
N PRO A 300 12.41 -9.22 24.66
CA PRO A 300 13.66 -9.96 24.52
C PRO A 300 13.82 -11.02 25.62
N PHE A 301 14.51 -12.13 25.28
CA PHE A 301 14.68 -13.36 26.08
C PHE A 301 15.47 -13.23 27.41
N ALA A 302 15.75 -12.02 27.89
CA ALA A 302 16.57 -11.78 29.09
C ALA A 302 15.80 -11.77 30.44
N MET A 303 14.54 -12.24 30.47
CA MET A 303 13.67 -12.19 31.66
C MET A 303 13.00 -13.53 31.98
N ILE A 304 13.71 -14.66 31.83
CA ILE A 304 13.27 -15.93 32.43
C ILE A 304 14.41 -16.52 33.27
N ARG A 305 14.76 -15.82 34.35
CA ARG A 305 15.36 -16.45 35.52
C ARG A 305 14.68 -15.90 36.77
N GLY A 306 13.99 -16.80 37.48
CA GLY A 306 13.70 -16.63 38.90
C GLY A 306 12.29 -16.16 39.26
N HIS A 307 11.30 -17.04 39.12
CA HIS A 307 10.21 -17.09 40.10
C HIS A 307 9.87 -18.54 40.46
N SER A 308 10.71 -19.11 41.33
CA SER A 308 10.21 -20.01 42.35
C SER A 308 9.37 -19.17 43.32
N LYS A 309 8.04 -19.24 43.24
CA LYS A 309 7.10 -18.87 44.30
C LYS A 309 6.19 -20.10 44.47
N SER A 310 6.48 -20.99 45.42
CA SER A 310 5.91 -20.95 46.77
C SER A 310 4.42 -20.57 46.76
N GLU A 311 3.56 -21.56 46.53
CA GLU A 311 2.16 -21.47 46.93
C GLU A 311 2.11 -21.40 48.46
N LYS A 312 1.82 -20.21 48.98
CA LYS A 312 1.28 -20.02 50.33
C LYS A 312 0.07 -19.09 50.25
N SER A 313 -1.06 -19.69 50.60
CA SER A 313 -2.29 -19.16 51.18
C SER A 313 -2.43 -17.66 51.42
N LEU A 314 -3.61 -17.13 51.04
CA LEU A 314 -4.67 -16.51 51.88
C LEU A 314 -5.28 -15.22 51.31
N LEU A 315 -6.62 -15.21 51.41
CA LEU A 315 -7.57 -14.09 51.60
C LEU A 315 -8.05 -13.33 50.35
N GLY A 316 -9.37 -13.43 50.13
CA GLY A 316 -10.19 -12.71 49.16
C GLY A 316 -11.42 -13.51 48.83
#